data_AF-A0A067CFJ7-F1
#
_entry.id   AF-A0A067CFJ7-F1
#
_cell.length_a   1.000
_cell.length_b   1.000
_cell.length_c   1.000
_cell.angle_alpha   90.00
_cell.angle_beta   90.00
_cell.angle_gamma   90.00
#
_symmetry.space_group_name_H-M   'P 1'
#
loop_
_entity.id
_entity.type
_entity.pdbx_description
1 polymer ?
#
loop_
_entity_poly.entity_id
_entity_poly.type
_entity_poly.pdbx_seq_one_letter_code
_entity_poly.pdbx_strand_id
1 'polypeptide(L)'
;MAPFDVVVRGPKAPAPLARLHGLPYFVIAQIIFATNAFVLINWYGALGAVAGLGLGVMGSVLDALVSNSFGYNIIVLRYNGFSDWSVLGAMTLALLGGQLMNVIVIEHLAGPMAVADLLATSSYTPWTLFGVLLNLGMSEVVFYTGHQFLHETCPELHLMHHCCLRPTGSTNLISDPRDVAIELGGPGALLIMNHFLLWEEDATILLLSYLFVTWYYTLTHHEWLATYHIKHHTRLNAVYTVYINQPGDARRDRIRSLLKRPPKHLLQ
;
A
#
# COMPACT_ATOMS: atom_id res chain seq x y z
N MET A 1 -14.93 -13.50 20.64
CA MET A 1 -14.69 -13.67 19.20
C MET A 1 -13.69 -12.61 18.79
N ALA A 2 -12.59 -13.01 18.16
CA ALA A 2 -11.61 -12.06 17.65
C ALA A 2 -12.11 -11.46 16.32
N PRO A 3 -11.77 -10.21 15.98
CA PRO A 3 -12.42 -9.50 14.88
C PRO A 3 -12.20 -10.15 13.50
N PHE A 4 -11.16 -10.98 13.33
CA PHE A 4 -10.91 -11.68 12.06
C PHE A 4 -11.38 -13.15 12.04
N ASP A 5 -12.07 -13.64 13.06
CA ASP A 5 -12.58 -15.02 13.07
C ASP A 5 -13.52 -15.30 11.89
N VAL A 6 -14.25 -14.29 11.40
CA VAL A 6 -15.20 -14.41 10.28
C VAL A 6 -14.54 -14.50 8.89
N VAL A 7 -13.25 -14.15 8.79
CA VAL A 7 -12.50 -14.15 7.53
C VAL A 7 -11.48 -15.30 7.47
N VAL A 8 -11.17 -15.91 8.61
CA VAL A 8 -10.41 -17.15 8.69
C VAL A 8 -11.34 -18.30 8.31
N ARG A 9 -11.05 -18.94 7.18
CA ARG A 9 -11.92 -19.96 6.60
C ARG A 9 -11.24 -21.31 6.58
N GLY A 10 -12.04 -22.36 6.72
CA GLY A 10 -11.57 -23.72 6.49
C GLY A 10 -11.09 -23.88 5.05
N PRO A 11 -10.13 -24.76 4.75
CA PRO A 11 -9.30 -24.51 3.55
C PRO A 11 -9.87 -25.04 2.24
N LYS A 12 -11.04 -25.66 2.32
CA LYS A 12 -11.91 -25.94 1.16
C LYS A 12 -13.11 -25.00 1.08
N ALA A 13 -13.31 -24.13 2.07
CA ALA A 13 -14.41 -23.17 2.06
C ALA A 13 -14.04 -21.99 1.15
N PRO A 14 -14.83 -21.70 0.10
CA PRO A 14 -14.62 -20.52 -0.70
C PRO A 14 -14.91 -19.25 0.12
N ALA A 15 -14.32 -18.13 -0.27
CA ALA A 15 -14.72 -16.83 0.24
C ALA A 15 -16.20 -16.54 -0.13
N PRO A 16 -16.97 -15.82 0.69
CA PRO A 16 -18.39 -15.55 0.44
C PRO A 16 -18.68 -14.96 -0.94
N LEU A 17 -17.77 -14.13 -1.45
CA LEU A 17 -17.85 -13.48 -2.74
C LEU A 17 -16.79 -14.00 -3.73
N ALA A 18 -16.37 -15.27 -3.61
CA ALA A 18 -15.34 -15.87 -4.46
C ALA A 18 -15.62 -15.73 -5.98
N ARG A 19 -16.89 -15.59 -6.39
CA ARG A 19 -17.26 -15.31 -7.79
C ARG A 19 -16.72 -13.99 -8.34
N LEU A 20 -16.38 -13.04 -7.47
CA LEU A 20 -15.80 -11.74 -7.84
C LEU A 20 -14.26 -11.78 -7.89
N HIS A 21 -13.65 -12.87 -7.42
CA HIS A 21 -12.19 -12.98 -7.35
C HIS A 21 -11.53 -12.81 -8.73
N GLY A 22 -10.33 -12.23 -8.74
CA GLY A 22 -9.57 -11.95 -9.96
C GLY A 22 -9.93 -10.59 -10.57
N LEU A 23 -10.19 -10.56 -11.88
CA LEU A 23 -10.39 -9.31 -12.63
C LEU A 23 -11.57 -8.47 -12.13
N PRO A 24 -12.76 -9.02 -11.81
CA PRO A 24 -13.88 -8.20 -11.35
C PRO A 24 -13.55 -7.44 -10.07
N TYR A 25 -12.96 -8.13 -9.08
CA TYR A 25 -12.51 -7.50 -7.84
C TYR A 25 -11.40 -6.48 -8.08
N PHE A 26 -10.42 -6.80 -8.94
CA PHE A 26 -9.38 -5.85 -9.31
C PHE A 26 -9.98 -4.54 -9.85
N VAL A 27 -10.93 -4.62 -10.79
CA VAL A 27 -11.62 -3.45 -11.35
C VAL A 27 -12.37 -2.68 -10.27
N ILE A 28 -13.09 -3.36 -9.37
CA ILE A 28 -13.79 -2.69 -8.26
C ILE A 28 -12.78 -1.97 -7.35
N ALA A 29 -11.65 -2.60 -7.01
CA ALA A 29 -10.59 -1.97 -6.23
C ALA A 29 -10.02 -0.72 -6.93
N GLN A 30 -9.83 -0.76 -8.25
CA GLN A 30 -9.41 0.40 -9.04
C GLN A 30 -10.47 1.52 -9.02
N ILE A 31 -11.76 1.18 -9.09
CA ILE A 31 -12.85 2.15 -9.00
C ILE A 31 -12.88 2.79 -7.61
N ILE A 32 -12.70 2.03 -6.53
CA ILE A 32 -12.64 2.55 -5.16
C ILE A 32 -11.47 3.53 -5.03
N PHE A 33 -10.28 3.14 -5.50
CA PHE A 33 -9.10 4.01 -5.46
C PHE A 33 -9.34 5.28 -6.30
N ALA A 34 -9.78 5.15 -7.55
CA ALA A 34 -10.03 6.27 -8.43
C ALA A 34 -11.13 7.20 -7.90
N THR A 35 -12.17 6.66 -7.26
CA THR A 35 -13.18 7.47 -6.58
C THR A 35 -12.55 8.26 -5.44
N ASN A 36 -11.73 7.62 -4.62
CA ASN A 36 -11.02 8.30 -3.54
C ASN A 36 -10.01 9.36 -4.05
N ALA A 37 -9.34 9.10 -5.17
CA ALA A 37 -8.27 9.92 -5.71
C ALA A 37 -8.73 11.03 -6.67
N PHE A 38 -9.86 10.88 -7.37
CA PHE A 38 -10.31 11.82 -8.42
C PHE A 38 -11.74 12.33 -8.25
N VAL A 39 -12.59 11.62 -7.50
CA VAL A 39 -13.97 12.09 -7.25
C VAL A 39 -14.01 12.82 -5.92
N LEU A 40 -13.54 12.17 -4.86
CA LEU A 40 -13.49 12.76 -3.53
C LEU A 40 -12.48 13.91 -3.45
N ILE A 41 -11.49 13.94 -4.35
CA ILE A 41 -10.46 14.99 -4.45
C ILE A 41 -11.03 16.41 -4.42
N ASN A 42 -12.19 16.64 -5.06
CA ASN A 42 -12.89 17.93 -5.13
C ASN A 42 -13.60 18.31 -3.81
N TRP A 43 -13.62 17.39 -2.86
CA TRP A 43 -14.25 17.48 -1.55
C TRP A 43 -13.25 17.18 -0.43
N TYR A 44 -11.94 17.13 -0.72
CA TYR A 44 -10.93 16.95 0.31
C TYR A 44 -10.95 18.14 1.29
N GLY A 45 -10.54 17.84 2.52
CA GLY A 45 -11.06 18.45 3.72
C GLY A 45 -11.71 17.38 4.61
N ALA A 46 -12.41 17.77 5.67
CA ALA A 46 -12.93 16.79 6.64
C ALA A 46 -13.91 15.79 6.02
N LEU A 47 -14.79 16.23 5.12
CA LEU A 47 -15.81 15.37 4.50
C LEU A 47 -15.23 14.36 3.52
N GLY A 48 -14.36 14.79 2.61
CA GLY A 48 -13.65 13.91 1.68
C GLY A 48 -12.79 12.88 2.41
N ALA A 49 -12.09 13.28 3.48
CA ALA A 49 -11.32 12.37 4.31
C ALA A 49 -12.19 11.30 5.00
N VAL A 50 -13.34 11.69 5.58
CA VAL A 50 -14.27 10.74 6.21
C VAL A 50 -14.88 9.79 5.18
N ALA A 51 -15.29 10.29 4.02
CA ALA A 51 -15.77 9.45 2.93
C ALA A 51 -14.69 8.49 2.42
N GLY A 52 -13.44 8.97 2.31
CA GLY A 52 -12.28 8.18 1.93
C GLY A 52 -11.94 7.08 2.92
N LEU A 53 -12.05 7.36 4.23
CA LEU A 53 -11.95 6.32 5.28
C LEU A 53 -13.04 5.26 5.10
N GLY A 54 -14.28 5.68 4.84
CA GLY A 54 -15.39 4.77 4.56
C GLY A 54 -15.11 3.87 3.36
N LEU A 55 -14.61 4.44 2.26
CA LEU A 55 -14.20 3.68 1.07
C LEU A 55 -13.05 2.72 1.36
N GLY A 56 -12.05 3.13 2.15
CA GLY A 56 -10.94 2.28 2.58
C GLY A 56 -11.42 1.08 3.38
N VAL A 57 -12.30 1.29 4.37
CA VAL A 57 -12.91 0.22 5.16
C VAL A 57 -13.73 -0.72 4.28
N MET A 58 -14.56 -0.16 3.38
CA MET A 58 -15.34 -0.96 2.42
C MET A 58 -14.44 -1.80 1.52
N GLY A 59 -13.33 -1.23 1.03
CA GLY A 59 -12.32 -1.93 0.24
C GLY A 59 -11.71 -3.10 0.99
N SER A 60 -11.29 -2.90 2.24
CA SER A 60 -10.72 -3.99 3.07
C SER A 60 -11.73 -5.07 3.42
N VAL A 61 -12.99 -4.70 3.69
CA VAL A 61 -14.07 -5.67 3.92
C VAL A 61 -14.33 -6.48 2.64
N LEU A 62 -14.40 -5.82 1.49
CA LEU A 62 -14.58 -6.49 0.21
C LEU A 62 -13.43 -7.46 -0.08
N ASP A 63 -12.17 -7.02 0.12
CA ASP A 63 -10.97 -7.84 -0.01
C ASP A 63 -11.09 -9.12 0.84
N ALA A 64 -11.47 -8.98 2.10
CA ALA A 64 -11.64 -10.10 3.01
C ALA A 64 -12.80 -11.04 2.63
N LEU A 65 -13.85 -10.54 1.98
CA LEU A 65 -15.00 -11.32 1.51
C LEU A 65 -14.77 -12.00 0.16
N VAL A 66 -13.86 -11.49 -0.66
CA VAL A 66 -13.55 -12.01 -2.00
C VAL A 66 -12.33 -12.94 -1.98
N SER A 67 -11.31 -12.61 -1.18
CA SER A 67 -10.03 -13.30 -1.18
C SER A 67 -9.90 -14.28 -0.01
N ASN A 68 -9.50 -15.52 -0.33
CA ASN A 68 -9.04 -16.48 0.69
C ASN A 68 -7.60 -16.17 1.15
N SER A 69 -6.85 -15.37 0.39
CA SER A 69 -5.49 -14.95 0.74
C SER A 69 -5.48 -14.06 1.98
N PHE A 70 -6.51 -13.22 2.18
CA PHE A 70 -6.66 -12.40 3.38
C PHE A 70 -6.72 -13.28 4.64
N GLY A 71 -7.65 -14.25 4.68
CA GLY A 71 -7.78 -15.18 5.81
C GLY A 71 -6.52 -16.01 6.05
N TYR A 72 -5.83 -16.41 4.98
CA TYR A 72 -4.54 -17.07 5.07
C TYR A 72 -3.48 -16.20 5.76
N ASN A 73 -3.39 -14.92 5.40
CA ASN A 73 -2.44 -13.99 6.03
C ASN A 73 -2.76 -13.80 7.53
N ILE A 74 -4.03 -13.74 7.92
CA ILE A 74 -4.43 -13.68 9.34
C ILE A 74 -3.93 -14.91 10.12
N ILE A 75 -4.02 -16.11 9.55
CA ILE A 75 -3.48 -17.32 10.19
C ILE A 75 -1.95 -17.20 10.39
N VAL A 76 -1.24 -16.71 9.37
CA VAL A 76 0.22 -16.51 9.45
C VAL A 76 0.58 -15.45 10.50
N LEU A 77 -0.14 -14.32 10.54
CA LEU A 77 0.04 -13.25 11.53
C LEU A 77 -0.14 -13.79 12.96
N ARG A 78 -1.22 -14.52 13.22
CA ARG A 78 -1.49 -15.17 14.52
C ARG A 78 -0.36 -16.12 14.91
N TYR A 79 0.12 -16.92 13.97
CA TYR A 79 1.23 -17.86 14.21
C TYR A 79 2.57 -17.17 14.52
N ASN A 80 2.74 -15.93 14.05
CA ASN A 80 3.89 -15.08 14.37
C ASN A 80 3.69 -14.24 15.65
N GLY A 81 2.57 -14.42 16.36
CA GLY A 81 2.31 -13.77 17.65
C GLY A 81 1.57 -12.44 17.55
N PHE A 82 1.13 -12.02 16.36
CA PHE A 82 0.31 -10.83 16.22
C PHE A 82 -1.15 -11.14 16.58
N SER A 83 -1.70 -10.37 17.51
CA SER A 83 -3.12 -10.45 17.85
C SER A 83 -3.97 -9.79 16.77
N ASP A 84 -5.20 -10.25 16.59
CA ASP A 84 -6.17 -9.62 15.69
C ASP A 84 -6.37 -8.13 15.98
N TRP A 85 -6.38 -7.75 17.26
CA TRP A 85 -6.54 -6.35 17.66
C TRP A 85 -5.34 -5.49 17.27
N SER A 86 -4.12 -6.02 17.38
CA SER A 86 -2.94 -5.31 16.89
C SER A 86 -2.95 -5.14 15.37
N VAL A 87 -3.42 -6.15 14.63
CA VAL A 87 -3.53 -6.07 13.16
C VAL A 87 -4.61 -5.06 12.75
N LEU A 88 -5.78 -5.08 13.39
CA LEU A 88 -6.84 -4.11 13.15
C LEU A 88 -6.40 -2.68 13.51
N GLY A 89 -5.66 -2.52 14.61
CA GLY A 89 -5.07 -1.26 15.02
C GLY A 89 -4.08 -0.72 13.97
N ALA A 90 -3.18 -1.56 13.47
CA ALA A 90 -2.27 -1.22 12.38
C ALA A 90 -3.02 -0.78 11.12
N MET A 91 -4.03 -1.55 10.68
CA MET A 91 -4.86 -1.21 9.52
C MET A 91 -5.57 0.13 9.70
N THR A 92 -6.09 0.39 10.90
CA THR A 92 -6.77 1.65 11.22
C THR A 92 -5.81 2.83 11.16
N LEU A 93 -4.61 2.70 11.74
CA LEU A 93 -3.59 3.74 11.71
C LEU A 93 -3.07 4.00 10.30
N ALA A 94 -2.86 2.96 9.50
CA ALA A 94 -2.46 3.10 8.09
C ALA A 94 -3.52 3.85 7.27
N LEU A 95 -4.81 3.51 7.46
CA LEU A 95 -5.92 4.21 6.81
C LEU A 95 -6.00 5.68 7.24
N LEU A 96 -5.93 5.97 8.54
CA LEU A 96 -5.95 7.34 9.07
C LEU A 96 -4.76 8.15 8.57
N GLY A 97 -3.56 7.57 8.61
CA GLY A 97 -2.34 8.20 8.11
C GLY A 97 -2.41 8.50 6.62
N GLY A 98 -2.87 7.56 5.80
CA GLY A 98 -3.06 7.76 4.37
C GLY A 98 -4.06 8.88 4.06
N GLN A 99 -5.18 8.94 4.78
CA GLN A 99 -6.17 10.00 4.57
C GLN A 99 -5.69 11.36 5.07
N LEU A 100 -4.95 11.41 6.18
CA LEU A 100 -4.29 12.63 6.64
C LEU A 100 -3.30 13.14 5.59
N MET A 101 -2.48 12.25 5.01
CA MET A 101 -1.54 12.62 3.95
C MET A 101 -2.26 13.10 2.69
N ASN A 102 -3.38 12.47 2.32
CA ASN A 102 -4.19 12.97 1.21
C ASN A 102 -4.73 14.38 1.50
N VAL A 103 -5.22 14.66 2.71
CA VAL A 103 -5.65 16.04 3.07
C VAL A 103 -4.48 17.01 2.95
N ILE A 104 -3.30 16.68 3.47
CA ILE A 104 -2.13 17.56 3.37
C ILE A 104 -1.77 17.82 1.90
N VAL A 105 -1.59 16.77 1.09
CA VAL A 105 -1.10 16.92 -0.28
C VAL A 105 -2.16 17.52 -1.21
N ILE A 106 -3.40 17.02 -1.13
CA ILE A 106 -4.46 17.38 -2.07
C ILE A 106 -5.08 18.72 -1.70
N GLU A 107 -5.53 18.88 -0.45
CA GLU A 107 -6.27 20.08 -0.03
C GLU A 107 -5.33 21.25 0.24
N HIS A 108 -4.23 21.00 0.95
CA HIS A 108 -3.38 22.09 1.45
C HIS A 108 -2.21 22.46 0.55
N LEU A 109 -1.61 21.50 -0.17
CA LEU A 109 -0.46 21.77 -1.04
C LEU A 109 -0.84 21.95 -2.50
N ALA A 110 -1.65 21.04 -3.06
CA ALA A 110 -2.03 21.12 -4.47
C ALA A 110 -3.20 22.08 -4.72
N GLY A 111 -4.22 22.00 -3.86
CA GLY A 111 -5.44 22.78 -3.95
C GLY A 111 -6.40 22.35 -5.09
N PRO A 112 -7.64 22.88 -5.12
CA PRO A 112 -8.67 22.44 -6.06
C PRO A 112 -8.36 22.69 -7.54
N MET A 113 -7.53 23.68 -7.86
CA MET A 113 -7.17 24.01 -9.24
C MET A 113 -6.26 22.95 -9.87
N ALA A 114 -5.24 22.49 -9.14
CA ALA A 114 -4.30 21.49 -9.63
C ALA A 114 -4.99 20.16 -9.97
N VAL A 115 -6.08 19.84 -9.28
CA VAL A 115 -6.95 18.70 -9.59
C VAL A 115 -7.59 18.83 -10.97
N ALA A 116 -8.17 19.99 -11.28
CA ALA A 116 -8.76 20.24 -12.58
C ALA A 116 -7.70 20.18 -13.68
N ASP A 117 -6.51 20.68 -13.38
CA ASP A 117 -5.35 20.66 -14.28
C ASP A 117 -4.88 19.23 -14.59
N LEU A 118 -5.05 18.25 -13.70
CA LEU A 118 -4.76 16.84 -14.01
C LEU A 118 -5.55 16.31 -15.20
N LEU A 119 -6.75 16.82 -15.43
CA LEU A 119 -7.61 16.40 -16.55
C LEU A 119 -7.30 17.16 -17.84
N ALA A 120 -6.56 18.27 -17.75
CA ALA A 120 -6.19 19.08 -18.90
C ALA A 120 -4.90 18.53 -19.55
N THR A 121 -4.98 18.21 -20.84
CA THR A 121 -3.81 17.72 -21.60
C THR A 121 -2.67 18.73 -21.66
N SER A 122 -2.98 20.03 -21.54
CA SER A 122 -2.01 21.12 -21.49
C SER A 122 -1.07 21.06 -20.28
N SER A 123 -1.48 20.39 -19.20
CA SER A 123 -0.69 20.27 -17.97
C SER A 123 0.47 19.28 -18.09
N TYR A 124 0.47 18.43 -19.12
CA TYR A 124 1.48 17.39 -19.36
C TYR A 124 2.60 17.89 -20.26
N THR A 125 3.25 18.98 -19.86
CA THR A 125 4.40 19.55 -20.58
C THR A 125 5.64 18.67 -20.42
N PRO A 126 6.66 18.80 -21.30
CA PRO A 126 7.94 18.11 -21.10
C PRO A 126 8.58 18.39 -19.73
N TRP A 127 8.39 19.59 -19.18
CA TRP A 127 8.85 19.96 -17.84
C TRP A 127 8.14 19.16 -16.75
N THR A 128 6.81 19.10 -16.81
CA THR A 128 5.99 18.31 -15.88
C THR A 128 6.37 16.84 -15.91
N LEU A 129 6.52 16.27 -17.11
CA LEU A 129 6.92 14.87 -17.29
C LEU A 129 8.32 14.61 -16.72
N PHE A 130 9.26 15.52 -16.96
CA PHE A 130 10.60 15.43 -16.38
C PHE A 130 10.56 15.48 -14.85
N GLY A 131 9.79 16.41 -14.26
CA GLY A 131 9.66 16.55 -12.82
C GLY A 131 9.05 15.32 -12.15
N VAL A 132 7.99 14.75 -12.75
CA VAL A 132 7.40 13.50 -12.28
C VAL A 132 8.41 12.35 -12.36
N LEU A 133 9.10 12.17 -13.49
CA LEU A 133 10.09 11.10 -13.63
C LEU A 133 11.25 11.23 -12.63
N LEU A 134 11.74 12.46 -12.38
CA LEU A 134 12.77 12.69 -11.38
C LEU A 134 12.27 12.38 -9.97
N ASN A 135 11.06 12.82 -9.62
CA ASN A 135 10.41 12.49 -8.34
C ASN A 135 10.25 10.97 -8.15
N LEU A 136 9.83 10.23 -9.18
CA LEU A 136 9.71 8.77 -9.11
C LEU A 136 11.07 8.09 -8.94
N GLY A 137 12.10 8.54 -9.66
CA GLY A 137 13.46 8.02 -9.52
C GLY A 137 14.03 8.25 -8.11
N MET A 138 13.86 9.45 -7.56
CA MET A 138 14.30 9.75 -6.19
C MET A 138 13.49 8.98 -5.14
N SER A 139 12.18 8.85 -5.35
CA SER A 139 11.29 8.07 -4.47
C SER A 139 11.67 6.59 -4.43
N GLU A 140 12.07 6.00 -5.56
CA GLU A 140 12.57 4.63 -5.63
C GLU A 140 13.85 4.44 -4.81
N VAL A 141 14.77 5.41 -4.85
CA VAL A 141 16.01 5.37 -4.06
C VAL A 141 15.69 5.41 -2.56
N VAL A 142 14.75 6.26 -2.14
CA VAL A 142 14.31 6.33 -0.74
C VAL A 142 13.59 5.06 -0.33
N PHE A 143 12.67 4.55 -1.16
CA PHE A 143 11.97 3.28 -0.95
C PHE A 143 12.96 2.14 -0.80
N TYR A 144 13.88 1.96 -1.76
CA TYR A 144 14.91 0.93 -1.73
C TYR A 144 15.72 0.98 -0.44
N THR A 145 16.19 2.17 -0.07
CA THR A 145 17.01 2.36 1.13
C THR A 145 16.23 2.04 2.40
N GLY A 146 14.99 2.53 2.51
CA GLY A 146 14.11 2.30 3.64
C GLY A 146 13.72 0.83 3.78
N HIS A 147 13.29 0.22 2.67
CA HIS A 147 12.89 -1.18 2.61
C HIS A 147 14.08 -2.12 2.88
N GLN A 148 15.27 -1.83 2.34
CA GLN A 148 16.48 -2.55 2.70
C GLN A 148 16.81 -2.42 4.19
N PHE A 149 16.73 -1.20 4.75
CA PHE A 149 16.94 -0.98 6.18
C PHE A 149 15.96 -1.79 7.04
N LEU A 150 14.69 -1.83 6.63
CA LEU A 150 13.66 -2.63 7.27
C LEU A 150 13.97 -4.13 7.19
N HIS A 151 14.46 -4.66 6.08
CA HIS A 151 14.83 -6.08 5.96
C HIS A 151 16.09 -6.48 6.74
N GLU A 152 17.08 -5.59 6.80
CA GLU A 152 18.43 -5.95 7.26
C GLU A 152 18.75 -5.46 8.68
N THR A 153 18.20 -4.31 9.08
CA THR A 153 18.57 -3.63 10.33
C THR A 153 17.46 -3.66 11.37
N CYS A 154 16.21 -3.42 10.96
CA CYS A 154 15.04 -3.45 11.85
C CYS A 154 13.92 -4.39 11.35
N PRO A 155 14.22 -5.68 11.09
CA PRO A 155 13.28 -6.64 10.50
C PRO A 155 12.05 -6.91 11.36
N GLU A 156 12.11 -6.65 12.65
CA GLU A 156 10.96 -6.79 13.55
C GLU A 156 9.83 -5.82 13.21
N LEU A 157 10.15 -4.63 12.66
CA LEU A 157 9.17 -3.64 12.26
C LEU A 157 8.38 -4.07 11.01
N HIS A 158 9.08 -4.72 10.08
CA HIS A 158 8.52 -5.11 8.78
C HIS A 158 7.95 -6.54 8.77
N LEU A 159 8.14 -7.29 9.88
CA LEU A 159 7.66 -8.66 10.01
C LEU A 159 6.14 -8.78 9.89
N MET A 160 5.37 -7.81 10.42
CA MET A 160 3.90 -7.83 10.30
C MET A 160 3.49 -7.80 8.83
N HIS A 161 4.12 -6.93 8.04
CA HIS A 161 3.86 -6.82 6.61
C HIS A 161 4.22 -8.12 5.88
N HIS A 162 5.40 -8.69 6.14
CA HIS A 162 5.84 -9.97 5.52
C HIS A 162 5.12 -11.22 6.04
N CYS A 163 4.34 -11.13 7.11
CA CYS A 163 3.39 -12.20 7.44
C CYS A 163 2.27 -12.32 6.40
N CYS A 164 2.07 -11.30 5.56
CA CYS A 164 1.17 -11.34 4.42
C CYS A 164 1.77 -12.12 3.23
N LEU A 165 2.09 -13.39 3.46
CA LEU A 165 2.72 -14.29 2.49
C LEU A 165 1.90 -14.52 1.20
N ARG A 166 0.61 -14.17 1.19
CA ARG A 166 -0.22 -14.07 0.00
C ARG A 166 -0.80 -12.65 -0.08
N PRO A 167 -0.04 -11.68 -0.58
CA PRO A 167 -0.48 -10.29 -0.59
C PRO A 167 -1.86 -10.10 -1.24
N THR A 168 -2.61 -9.18 -0.67
CA THR A 168 -3.96 -8.77 -1.08
C THR A 168 -4.03 -7.26 -1.13
N GLY A 169 -5.16 -6.69 -1.58
CA GLY A 169 -5.34 -5.23 -1.56
C GLY A 169 -5.12 -4.63 -0.16
N SER A 170 -5.53 -5.34 0.90
CA SER A 170 -5.37 -4.90 2.28
C SER A 170 -3.97 -5.11 2.86
N THR A 171 -3.06 -5.80 2.18
CA THR A 171 -1.68 -5.98 2.67
C THR A 171 -0.97 -4.65 2.87
N ASN A 172 -1.31 -3.64 2.07
CA ASN A 172 -0.83 -2.26 2.24
C ASN A 172 -1.22 -1.62 3.59
N LEU A 173 -2.22 -2.18 4.28
CA LEU A 173 -2.70 -1.68 5.58
C LEU A 173 -2.17 -2.52 6.75
N ILE A 174 -1.64 -3.71 6.48
CA ILE A 174 -1.17 -4.63 7.51
C ILE A 174 0.34 -4.44 7.65
N SER A 175 0.73 -3.46 8.45
CA SER A 175 2.14 -3.09 8.66
C SER A 175 2.29 -2.35 9.99
N ASP A 176 3.46 -2.43 10.64
CA ASP A 176 3.73 -1.59 11.82
C ASP A 176 3.66 -0.10 11.40
N PRO A 177 3.07 0.81 12.20
CA PRO A 177 2.99 2.22 11.82
C PRO A 177 4.35 2.86 11.49
N ARG A 178 5.44 2.38 12.13
CA ARG A 178 6.81 2.84 11.84
C ARG A 178 7.33 2.27 10.52
N ASP A 179 6.91 1.07 10.17
CA ASP A 179 7.19 0.45 8.88
C ASP A 179 6.54 1.26 7.75
N VAL A 180 5.23 1.55 7.86
CA VAL A 180 4.51 2.45 6.93
C VAL A 180 5.20 3.82 6.82
N ALA A 181 5.65 4.40 7.94
CA ALA A 181 6.31 5.69 7.93
C ALA A 181 7.66 5.69 7.18
N ILE A 182 8.40 4.58 7.20
CA ILE A 182 9.67 4.43 6.49
C ILE A 182 9.42 4.08 5.03
N GLU A 183 8.69 3.00 4.78
CA GLU A 183 8.52 2.40 3.46
C GLU A 183 7.69 3.28 2.53
N LEU A 184 6.56 3.83 3.01
CA LEU A 184 5.67 4.67 2.21
C LEU A 184 5.79 6.16 2.58
N GLY A 185 5.93 6.46 3.87
CA GLY A 185 6.06 7.82 4.37
C GLY A 185 7.37 8.50 3.93
N GLY A 186 8.47 7.75 3.80
CA GLY A 186 9.74 8.26 3.30
C GLY A 186 9.63 8.82 1.87
N PRO A 187 9.20 8.01 0.89
CA PRO A 187 8.89 8.49 -0.46
C PRO A 187 7.89 9.66 -0.48
N GLY A 188 6.82 9.61 0.32
CA GLY A 188 5.84 10.70 0.40
C GLY A 188 6.44 12.02 0.91
N ALA A 189 7.27 11.97 1.96
CA ALA A 189 7.96 13.13 2.51
C ALA A 189 8.94 13.71 1.48
N LEU A 190 9.64 12.88 0.70
CA LEU A 190 10.52 13.32 -0.36
C LEU A 190 9.77 14.11 -1.45
N LEU A 191 8.58 13.65 -1.85
CA LEU A 191 7.76 14.38 -2.82
C LEU A 191 7.37 15.77 -2.31
N ILE A 192 6.96 15.88 -1.04
CA ILE A 192 6.62 17.15 -0.41
C ILE A 192 7.86 18.05 -0.33
N MET A 193 9.01 17.52 0.06
CA MET A 193 10.26 18.30 0.09
C MET A 193 10.62 18.82 -1.31
N ASN A 194 10.56 17.97 -2.33
CA ASN A 194 10.90 18.35 -3.70
C ASN A 194 9.92 19.40 -4.26
N HIS A 195 8.65 19.36 -3.87
CA HIS A 195 7.68 20.40 -4.25
C HIS A 195 8.16 21.80 -3.87
N PHE A 196 8.69 21.98 -2.67
CA PHE A 196 9.24 23.27 -2.23
C PHE A 196 10.67 23.54 -2.75
N LEU A 197 11.52 22.52 -2.80
CA LEU A 197 12.95 22.71 -3.05
C LEU A 197 13.35 22.70 -4.53
N LEU A 198 12.63 21.93 -5.36
CA LEU A 198 12.99 21.69 -6.76
C LEU A 198 11.94 22.22 -7.74
N TRP A 199 10.67 22.23 -7.34
CA TRP A 199 9.56 22.45 -8.26
C TRP A 199 8.85 23.79 -8.09
N GLU A 200 9.40 24.69 -7.28
CA GLU A 200 8.83 26.04 -7.08
C GLU A 200 7.33 26.01 -6.77
N GLU A 201 6.92 25.02 -5.96
CA GLU A 201 5.52 24.79 -5.58
C GLU A 201 4.60 24.43 -6.76
N ASP A 202 5.13 23.80 -7.83
CA ASP A 202 4.31 23.22 -8.90
C ASP A 202 3.44 22.07 -8.35
N ALA A 203 2.16 22.39 -8.19
CA ALA A 203 1.14 21.48 -7.67
C ALA A 203 0.83 20.30 -8.61
N THR A 204 0.96 20.49 -9.93
CA THR A 204 0.69 19.41 -10.90
C THR A 204 1.76 18.33 -10.80
N ILE A 205 3.03 18.72 -10.71
CA ILE A 205 4.15 17.77 -10.53
C ILE A 205 3.98 17.01 -9.21
N LEU A 206 3.69 17.71 -8.11
CA LEU A 206 3.46 17.09 -6.80
C LEU A 206 2.31 16.08 -6.87
N LEU A 207 1.15 16.51 -7.36
CA LEU A 207 -0.07 15.71 -7.32
C LEU A 207 0.03 14.48 -8.23
N LEU A 208 0.57 14.61 -9.45
CA LEU A 208 0.81 13.48 -10.35
C LEU A 208 1.78 12.47 -9.73
N SER A 209 2.89 12.95 -9.15
CA SER A 209 3.88 12.08 -8.52
C SER A 209 3.27 11.35 -7.31
N TYR A 210 2.53 12.06 -6.46
CA TYR A 210 1.91 11.51 -5.27
C TYR A 210 0.84 10.45 -5.59
N LEU A 211 -0.05 10.75 -6.55
CA LEU A 211 -1.05 9.80 -7.01
C LEU A 211 -0.39 8.57 -7.64
N PHE A 212 0.67 8.74 -8.42
CA PHE A 212 1.39 7.61 -8.99
C PHE A 212 1.99 6.71 -7.90
N VAL A 213 2.74 7.27 -6.96
CA VAL A 213 3.39 6.51 -5.88
C VAL A 213 2.35 5.72 -5.06
N THR A 214 1.28 6.40 -4.61
CA THR A 214 0.25 5.78 -3.77
C THR A 214 -0.58 4.73 -4.52
N TRP A 215 -0.93 5.00 -5.78
CA TRP A 215 -1.70 4.05 -6.59
C TRP A 215 -0.85 2.85 -6.97
N TYR A 216 0.37 3.06 -7.47
CA TYR A 216 1.25 1.99 -7.88
C TYR A 216 1.61 1.07 -6.71
N TYR A 217 1.85 1.63 -5.52
CA TYR A 217 2.09 0.84 -4.30
C TYR A 217 0.89 -0.08 -3.96
N THR A 218 -0.34 0.40 -4.17
CA THR A 218 -1.55 -0.42 -4.01
C THR A 218 -1.62 -1.53 -5.06
N LEU A 219 -1.26 -1.22 -6.31
CA LEU A 219 -1.27 -2.18 -7.42
C LEU A 219 -0.27 -3.33 -7.21
N THR A 220 0.93 -3.04 -6.68
CA THR A 220 1.99 -4.04 -6.51
C THR A 220 1.65 -5.11 -5.48
N HIS A 221 0.67 -4.88 -4.61
CA HIS A 221 0.18 -5.83 -3.61
C HIS A 221 -1.12 -6.54 -4.02
N HIS A 222 -1.72 -6.19 -5.15
CA HIS A 222 -2.99 -6.77 -5.56
C HIS A 222 -2.80 -8.17 -6.19
N GLU A 223 -3.42 -9.20 -5.61
CA GLU A 223 -3.20 -10.62 -5.96
C GLU A 223 -3.41 -10.97 -7.44
N TRP A 224 -4.28 -10.22 -8.15
CA TRP A 224 -4.51 -10.38 -9.59
C TRP A 224 -3.31 -10.00 -10.48
N LEU A 225 -2.53 -8.97 -10.13
CA LEU A 225 -1.43 -8.48 -10.98
C LEU A 225 -0.16 -9.33 -10.88
N ALA A 226 -0.02 -10.13 -9.81
CA ALA A 226 1.10 -11.06 -9.61
C ALA A 226 2.50 -10.45 -9.89
N THR A 227 2.71 -9.20 -9.47
CA THR A 227 3.97 -8.47 -9.69
C THR A 227 5.16 -9.17 -9.01
N TYR A 228 6.39 -8.74 -9.31
CA TYR A 228 7.55 -9.30 -8.62
C TYR A 228 7.58 -8.95 -7.13
N HIS A 229 6.90 -7.88 -6.69
CA HIS A 229 6.79 -7.53 -5.28
C HIS A 229 5.94 -8.58 -4.51
N ILE A 230 4.90 -9.14 -5.13
CA ILE A 230 4.16 -10.29 -4.57
C ILE A 230 5.08 -11.52 -4.38
N LYS A 231 5.99 -11.74 -5.34
CA LYS A 231 6.98 -12.82 -5.24
C LYS A 231 7.98 -12.56 -4.12
N HIS A 232 8.32 -11.29 -3.88
CA HIS A 232 9.17 -10.88 -2.78
C HIS A 232 8.55 -11.25 -1.42
N HIS A 233 7.30 -10.84 -1.15
CA HIS A 233 6.54 -11.27 0.04
C HIS A 233 6.53 -12.79 0.23
N THR A 234 6.29 -13.52 -0.86
CA THR A 234 6.15 -14.98 -0.80
C THR A 234 7.49 -15.67 -0.50
N ARG A 235 8.59 -15.18 -1.11
CA ARG A 235 9.89 -15.87 -1.21
C ARG A 235 10.99 -15.28 -0.33
N LEU A 236 10.84 -14.03 0.10
CA LEU A 236 11.86 -13.25 0.79
C LEU A 236 13.20 -13.31 0.03
N ASN A 237 13.17 -12.80 -1.20
CA ASN A 237 14.26 -12.92 -2.18
C ASN A 237 15.16 -11.67 -2.23
N ALA A 238 15.14 -10.82 -1.19
CA ALA A 238 15.92 -9.59 -1.08
C ALA A 238 15.77 -8.61 -2.26
N VAL A 239 14.58 -8.53 -2.87
CA VAL A 239 14.25 -7.45 -3.82
C VAL A 239 13.63 -6.31 -3.02
N TYR A 240 14.35 -5.20 -2.91
CA TYR A 240 13.93 -4.07 -2.07
C TYR A 240 13.34 -2.90 -2.86
N THR A 241 13.30 -3.00 -4.19
CA THR A 241 12.77 -1.98 -5.11
C THR A 241 11.27 -2.18 -5.39
N VAL A 242 10.56 -1.11 -5.77
CA VAL A 242 9.12 -1.16 -6.09
C VAL A 242 8.81 -0.98 -7.58
N TYR A 243 9.59 -0.20 -8.33
CA TYR A 243 9.36 0.01 -9.77
C TYR A 243 10.20 -0.91 -10.65
N ILE A 244 11.45 -1.18 -10.26
CA ILE A 244 12.34 -2.09 -10.98
C ILE A 244 12.59 -3.39 -10.22
N ASN A 245 12.88 -4.49 -10.91
CA ASN A 245 13.21 -5.76 -10.26
C ASN A 245 14.73 -5.88 -10.05
N GLN A 246 15.24 -5.30 -8.96
CA GLN A 246 16.67 -5.32 -8.63
C GLN A 246 16.92 -6.14 -7.34
N PRO A 247 17.58 -7.30 -7.44
CA PRO A 247 17.91 -8.11 -6.27
C PRO A 247 19.09 -7.52 -5.48
N GLY A 248 18.99 -7.55 -4.16
CA GLY A 248 20.06 -7.31 -3.20
C GLY A 248 20.75 -8.60 -2.74
N ASP A 249 21.53 -8.52 -1.66
CA ASP A 249 22.20 -9.69 -1.06
C ASP A 249 21.25 -10.43 -0.10
N ALA A 250 20.72 -11.57 -0.54
CA ALA A 250 19.81 -12.41 0.25
C ALA A 250 20.37 -12.92 1.59
N ARG A 251 21.69 -12.87 1.81
CA ARG A 251 22.30 -13.24 3.10
C ARG A 251 22.08 -12.17 4.17
N ARG A 252 21.79 -10.93 3.76
CA ARG A 252 21.55 -9.80 4.66
C ARG A 252 20.08 -9.68 5.06
N ASP A 253 19.17 -10.27 4.30
CA ASP A 253 17.74 -10.29 4.61
C ASP A 253 17.46 -11.11 5.88
N ARG A 254 17.11 -10.40 6.96
CA ARG A 254 16.87 -10.99 8.28
C ARG A 254 15.40 -11.34 8.53
N ILE A 255 14.47 -10.89 7.68
CA ILE A 255 13.04 -11.22 7.84
C ILE A 255 12.84 -12.74 7.76
N ARG A 256 13.59 -13.40 6.88
CA ARG A 256 13.49 -14.85 6.66
C ARG A 256 13.78 -15.68 7.89
N SER A 257 14.66 -15.22 8.80
CA SER A 257 14.95 -15.95 10.04
C SER A 257 13.92 -15.70 11.13
N LEU A 258 13.18 -14.58 11.06
CA LEU A 258 12.13 -14.23 12.03
C LEU A 258 10.77 -14.84 11.68
N LEU A 259 10.44 -14.89 10.39
CA LEU A 259 9.12 -15.34 9.93
C LEU A 259 8.92 -16.84 10.17
N LYS A 260 7.91 -17.15 10.99
CA LYS A 260 7.43 -18.51 11.23
C LYS A 260 6.31 -18.85 10.24
N ARG A 261 6.43 -20.00 9.55
CA ARG A 261 5.39 -20.49 8.64
C ARG A 261 4.49 -21.50 9.36
N PRO A 262 3.15 -21.33 9.33
CA PRO A 262 2.24 -22.31 9.91
C PRO A 262 2.41 -23.69 9.26
N PRO A 263 2.25 -24.79 10.01
CA PRO A 263 2.22 -26.13 9.44
C PRO A 263 1.04 -26.28 8.48
N LYS A 264 1.20 -27.16 7.47
CA LYS A 264 0.21 -27.33 6.38
C LYS A 264 -1.21 -27.62 6.88
N HIS A 265 -1.37 -28.34 8.00
CA HIS A 265 -2.69 -28.68 8.53
C HIS A 265 -3.47 -27.49 9.12
N LEU A 266 -2.80 -26.37 9.44
CA LEU A 266 -3.48 -25.10 9.79
C LEU A 266 -3.87 -24.30 8.55
N LEU A 267 -3.40 -24.70 7.38
CA LEU A 267 -3.57 -24.04 6.09
C LEU A 267 -4.41 -24.89 5.10
N GLN A 268 -4.83 -26.10 5.51
CA GLN A 268 -5.56 -27.15 4.75
C GLN A 268 -6.84 -27.62 5.43
#